data_AF-A0A941RKA3-F1
#
_entry.id   AF-A0A941RKA3-F1
#
_cell.length_a   1.000
_cell.length_b   1.000
_cell.length_c   1.000
_cell.angle_alpha   90.00
_cell.angle_beta   90.00
_cell.angle_gamma   90.00
#
_symmetry.space_group_name_H-M   'P 1'
#
loop_
_entity.id
_entity.type
_entity.pdbx_description
1 polymer ?
#
loop_
_entity_poly.entity_id
_entity_poly.type
_entity_poly.pdbx_seq_one_letter_code
_entity_poly.pdbx_strand_id
1 'polypeptide(L)' 'MNDKPIKPLEMPELLPCPFCGDGADYYASKNNWRVRCRSIHCQAQVKGAWPDVAASIWNLRVTANA' A
#
# COMPACT_ATOMS: atom_id res chain seq x y z
N MET A 1 -7.60 26.05 23.05
CA MET A 1 -6.93 24.86 22.49
C MET A 1 -7.97 24.16 21.61
N ASN A 2 -7.82 24.23 20.29
CA ASN A 2 -8.72 23.51 19.38
C ASN A 2 -8.14 22.11 19.16
N ASP A 3 -8.59 21.15 19.98
CA ASP A 3 -8.38 19.73 19.74
C ASP A 3 -9.21 19.30 18.53
N LYS A 4 -8.63 19.50 17.34
CA LYS A 4 -9.18 18.94 16.11
C LYS A 4 -9.06 17.41 16.28
N PRO A 5 -10.16 16.63 16.22
CA PRO A 5 -10.06 15.19 16.36
C PRO A 5 -9.10 14.67 15.29
N ILE A 6 -8.02 14.04 15.74
CA ILE A 6 -7.09 13.33 14.87
C ILE A 6 -7.91 12.16 14.31
N LYS A 7 -8.52 12.34 13.13
CA LYS A 7 -9.12 11.22 12.40
C LYS A 7 -8.04 10.14 12.33
N PRO A 8 -8.35 8.87 12.65
CA PRO A 8 -7.47 7.77 12.30
C PRO A 8 -7.12 7.94 10.82
N LEU A 9 -5.84 7.89 10.49
CA LEU A 9 -5.43 7.79 9.08
C LEU A 9 -6.04 6.48 8.56
N GLU A 10 -7.22 6.57 7.93
CA GLU A 10 -7.81 5.44 7.24
C GLU A 10 -6.83 5.02 6.15
N MET A 11 -6.24 3.84 6.32
CA MET A 11 -5.34 3.29 5.33
C MET A 11 -6.18 2.87 4.12
N PRO A 12 -5.80 3.28 2.90
CA PRO A 12 -6.54 2.87 1.70
C PRO A 12 -6.59 1.34 1.56
N GLU A 13 -7.60 0.85 0.86
CA GLU A 13 -7.70 -0.57 0.56
C GLU A 13 -6.67 -0.97 -0.51
N LEU A 14 -6.03 -2.12 -0.31
CA LEU A 14 -5.05 -2.70 -1.23
C LEU A 14 -5.68 -3.81 -2.05
N LEU A 15 -5.56 -3.72 -3.37
CA LEU A 15 -5.93 -4.81 -4.27
C LEU A 15 -4.95 -5.99 -4.13
N PRO A 16 -5.38 -7.22 -4.48
CA PRO A 16 -4.48 -8.37 -4.55
C PRO A 16 -3.30 -8.14 -5.51
N CYS A 17 -2.20 -8.84 -5.27
CA CYS A 17 -0.99 -8.75 -6.09
C CYS A 17 -1.28 -9.16 -7.55
N PRO A 18 -0.90 -8.32 -8.54
CA PRO A 18 -1.23 -8.62 -9.94
C PRO A 18 -0.48 -9.83 -10.51
N PHE A 19 0.65 -10.19 -9.90
CA PHE A 19 1.52 -11.22 -10.45
C PHE A 19 1.18 -12.63 -9.94
N CYS A 20 0.64 -12.75 -8.73
CA CYS A 20 0.39 -14.05 -8.10
C CYS A 20 -0.98 -14.17 -7.43
N GLY A 21 -1.79 -13.11 -7.41
CA GLY A 21 -3.13 -13.10 -6.79
C GLY A 21 -3.15 -13.09 -5.26
N ASP A 22 -2.01 -13.23 -4.59
CA ASP A 22 -1.95 -13.17 -3.12
C ASP A 22 -2.16 -11.74 -2.60
N GLY A 23 -2.56 -11.58 -1.35
CA GLY A 23 -2.79 -10.28 -0.72
C GLY A 23 -1.52 -9.42 -0.58
N ALA A 24 -1.72 -8.18 -0.15
CA ALA A 24 -0.66 -7.19 0.04
C ALA A 24 -0.82 -6.47 1.38
N ASP A 25 0.30 -6.09 1.99
CA ASP A 25 0.34 -5.39 3.27
C ASP A 25 1.17 -4.10 3.18
N TYR A 26 0.87 -3.16 4.09
CA TYR A 26 1.65 -1.95 4.28
C TYR A 26 2.86 -2.16 5.20
N TYR A 27 3.94 -1.48 4.87
CA TYR A 27 5.15 -1.40 5.69
C TYR A 27 5.59 0.06 5.79
N ALA A 28 5.54 0.61 7.00
CA ALA A 28 6.09 1.92 7.30
C ALA A 28 7.60 1.83 7.49
N SER A 29 8.32 2.83 6.97
CA SER A 29 9.76 3.03 7.15
C SER A 29 9.99 4.51 7.44
N LYS A 30 11.14 4.86 8.06
CA LYS A 30 11.40 6.18 8.68
C LYS A 30 10.88 7.39 7.87
N ASN A 31 11.00 7.36 6.54
CA ASN A 31 10.59 8.48 5.66
C ASN A 31 9.69 8.03 4.49
N ASN A 32 9.12 6.82 4.53
CA ASN A 32 8.36 6.31 3.38
C ASN A 32 7.44 5.16 3.78
N TRP A 33 6.43 4.94 2.95
CA TRP A 33 5.54 3.79 3.01
C TRP A 33 5.87 2.82 1.89
N ARG A 34 5.66 1.54 2.14
CA ARG A 34 5.75 0.49 1.14
C ARG A 34 4.48 -0.34 1.18
N VAL A 35 4.07 -0.84 0.02
CA VAL A 35 3.11 -1.93 -0.08
C VAL A 35 3.85 -3.11 -0.66
N ARG A 36 3.70 -4.29 -0.07
CA ARG A 36 4.40 -5.50 -0.48
C ARG A 36 3.43 -6.67 -0.53
N CYS A 37 3.57 -7.51 -1.55
CA CYS A 37 2.88 -8.80 -1.65
C CYS A 37 3.26 -9.71 -0.47
N ARG A 38 2.27 -10.41 0.09
CA ARG A 38 2.46 -11.38 1.17
C ARG A 38 3.20 -12.63 0.75
N SER A 39 3.09 -13.03 -0.52
CA SER A 39 3.78 -14.20 -1.05
C SER A 39 5.29 -14.01 -1.03
N ILE A 40 5.98 -14.90 -0.30
CA ILE A 40 7.44 -14.94 -0.20
C ILE A 40 8.12 -15.20 -1.56
N HIS A 41 7.38 -15.80 -2.50
CA HIS A 41 7.86 -16.16 -3.83
C HIS A 41 7.69 -15.02 -4.84
N CYS A 42 6.66 -14.17 -4.67
CA CYS A 42 6.41 -13.06 -5.58
C CYS A 42 7.28 -11.83 -5.28
N GLN A 43 7.39 -11.46 -4.00
CA GLN A 43 8.19 -10.33 -3.52
C GLN A 43 7.89 -8.96 -4.18
N ALA A 44 6.78 -8.83 -4.91
CA ALA A 44 6.37 -7.58 -5.53
C ALA A 44 6.17 -6.50 -4.45
N GLN A 45 6.67 -5.29 -4.73
CA GLN A 45 6.54 -4.16 -3.82
C GLN A 45 6.52 -2.82 -4.57
N VAL A 46 5.97 -1.80 -3.90
CA VAL A 46 6.03 -0.39 -4.30
C VAL A 46 6.44 0.47 -3.12
N LYS A 47 6.88 1.69 -3.40
CA LYS A 47 7.24 2.70 -2.41
C LYS A 47 6.45 3.98 -2.69
N GLY A 48 5.91 4.60 -1.64
CA GLY A 48 5.27 5.90 -1.68
C GLY A 48 5.78 6.80 -0.54
N ALA A 49 5.61 8.11 -0.68
CA ALA A 49 5.90 9.05 0.40
C ALA A 49 4.92 8.89 1.57
N TRP A 50 3.68 8.53 1.25
CA TRP A 50 2.54 8.38 2.17
C TRP A 50 1.76 7.08 1.87
N PRO A 51 0.90 6.58 2.79
CA PRO A 51 0.13 5.37 2.58
C PRO A 51 -0.77 5.42 1.35
N ASP A 52 -1.44 6.56 1.11
CA ASP A 52 -2.28 6.84 -0.05
C ASP A 52 -1.50 6.80 -1.36
N VAL A 53 -0.31 7.39 -1.39
CA VAL A 53 0.58 7.34 -2.55
C VAL A 53 1.04 5.90 -2.81
N ALA A 54 1.43 5.16 -1.76
CA ALA A 54 1.86 3.78 -1.90
C ALA A 54 0.73 2.87 -2.39
N ALA A 55 -0.48 3.04 -1.86
CA ALA A 55 -1.67 2.32 -2.29
C ALA A 55 -2.05 2.62 -3.74
N SER A 56 -1.99 3.90 -4.13
CA SER A 56 -2.33 4.34 -5.49
C SER A 56 -1.39 3.71 -6.50
N ILE A 57 -0.08 3.73 -6.25
CA ILE A 57 0.92 3.08 -7.12
C ILE A 57 0.69 1.56 -7.18
N TRP A 58 0.37 0.93 -6.04
CA TRP A 58 0.08 -0.50 -5.99
C TRP A 58 -1.16 -0.87 -6.82
N ASN A 59 -2.29 -0.22 -6.55
CA ASN A 59 -3.57 -0.50 -7.21
C ASN A 59 -3.53 -0.16 -8.70
N LEU A 60 -2.81 0.90 -9.11
CA LEU A 60 -2.60 1.21 -10.53
C LEU A 60 -1.80 0.10 -11.24
N ARG A 61 -0.80 -0.49 -10.58
CA ARG A 61 -0.08 -1.64 -11.14
C ARG A 61 -0.96 -2.87 -11.25
N VAL A 62 -1.95 -3.02 -10.38
CA VAL A 62 -2.92 -4.11 -10.48
C VAL A 62 -3.79 -3.92 -11.70
N THR A 63 -4.38 -2.74 -11.86
CA THR A 63 -5.28 -2.44 -12.99
C THR A 63 -4.57 -2.43 -14.34
N ALA A 64 -3.27 -2.13 -14.38
CA ALA A 64 -2.48 -2.17 -15.61
C ALA A 64 -2.05 -3.60 -16.04
N ASN A 65 -2.15 -4.59 -15.15
CA ASN A 65 -1.80 -5.99 -15.43
C ASN A 65 -3.04 -6.93 -15.40
N ALA A 66 -4.25 -6.37 -15.22
CA ALA A 66 -5.52 -7.07 -15.32
C ALA A 66 -6.00 -7.10 -16.78
#